data_AF-A0A0P6Y094-F1
#
_entry.id   AF-A0A0P6Y094-F1
#
_cell.length_a   1.000
_cell.length_b   1.000
_cell.length_c   1.000
_cell.angle_alpha   90.00
_cell.angle_beta   90.00
_cell.angle_gamma   90.00
#
_symmetry.space_group_name_H-M   'P 1'
#
loop_
_entity.id
_entity.type
_entity.pdbx_description
1 polymer ?
#
loop_
_entity_poly.entity_id
_entity_poly.type
_entity_poly.pdbx_seq_one_letter_code
_entity_poly.pdbx_strand_id
1 'polypeptide(L)'
;MKTNSIHPVIDLFAGPGGLGEGFASLHHPTLPNNYAFKTAISIEKDVSSHQTLKLRHFYREFQSNAVPDDYYRYLENKITLEELYKRHPIESDHADHTAWLCTLGETPHEDVKKRIIEALNNQKKWVLVGGPPCQAYSLVGRSRMKGQENFENDPRHFLYREYLRILIDHKPPIFVMENVKGLISSKIQGRYVINDILRDLSNPASIIDSKSSDLEYKLYSLSQPGIMNSTGDPSDFVVKAEEYGIPQARHRIFILGIRSDIDIVPKILEKVNLRSTVSDAIGDLPKIRSGLSKGLDNNSTWLETLKEVTQQSWFKREKENGLASLAEHIEIVLESIEEHMLEKDSSTYLQPDHFMQWFHDERLKILLSHEARSHMKSDLQRYLFSSIFAQVYDISPKLSNFPKELLPAHKNITEGISGKKFSDRFRVQLSNTPSTTITSHISKDGHYYIHYDPSQCRSLTVREAARLQTFPDNYKFEGNRTSQYHQVGNAVPPLLANKIASIVFDILERME
;
A
#
# COMPACT_ATOMS: atom_id res chain seq x y z
N MET A 1 -3.48 -39.69 4.88
CA MET A 1 -3.55 -38.75 3.73
C MET A 1 -3.85 -37.38 4.30
N LYS A 2 -2.89 -36.43 4.26
CA LYS A 2 -3.17 -35.04 4.66
C LYS A 2 -4.21 -34.49 3.68
N THR A 3 -5.37 -34.08 4.17
CA THR A 3 -6.35 -33.36 3.36
C THR A 3 -5.78 -31.98 3.08
N ASN A 4 -5.23 -31.80 1.89
CA ASN A 4 -4.79 -30.52 1.35
C ASN A 4 -6.00 -29.58 1.22
N SER A 5 -6.29 -28.81 2.27
CA SER A 5 -7.43 -27.90 2.34
C SER A 5 -6.99 -26.44 2.22
N ILE A 6 -7.83 -25.63 1.58
CA ILE A 6 -7.67 -24.18 1.52
C ILE A 6 -7.92 -23.61 2.93
N HIS A 7 -7.02 -22.75 3.43
CA HIS A 7 -7.11 -22.22 4.79
C HIS A 7 -7.84 -20.87 4.85
N PRO A 8 -8.70 -20.61 5.84
CA PRO A 8 -9.40 -19.34 6.01
C PRO A 8 -8.46 -18.21 6.44
N VAL A 9 -8.75 -17.02 5.94
CA VAL A 9 -8.14 -15.76 6.40
C VAL A 9 -9.23 -14.86 6.97
N ILE A 10 -9.01 -14.37 8.19
CA ILE A 10 -9.78 -13.28 8.78
C ILE A 10 -8.92 -12.03 8.72
N ASP A 11 -9.32 -11.02 7.94
CA ASP A 11 -8.57 -9.77 7.73
C ASP A 11 -9.26 -8.61 8.45
N LEU A 12 -8.63 -8.08 9.49
CA LEU A 12 -9.14 -6.96 10.26
C LEU A 12 -8.51 -5.66 9.79
N PHE A 13 -9.30 -4.59 9.70
CA PHE A 13 -8.83 -3.29 9.20
C PHE A 13 -8.27 -3.41 7.78
N ALA A 14 -9.01 -4.14 6.92
CA ALA A 14 -8.52 -4.65 5.65
C ALA A 14 -8.10 -3.54 4.66
N GLY A 15 -8.60 -2.31 4.83
CA GLY A 15 -8.43 -1.23 3.87
C GLY A 15 -8.95 -1.67 2.50
N PRO A 16 -8.21 -1.39 1.40
CA PRO A 16 -8.58 -1.89 0.09
C PRO A 16 -8.23 -3.37 -0.13
N GLY A 17 -7.73 -4.09 0.89
CA GLY A 17 -7.46 -5.53 0.82
C GLY A 17 -6.03 -5.94 0.45
N GLY A 18 -5.03 -5.06 0.54
CA GLY A 18 -3.66 -5.39 0.09
C GLY A 18 -3.02 -6.57 0.80
N LEU A 19 -3.25 -6.72 2.12
CA LEU A 19 -2.77 -7.86 2.91
C LEU A 19 -3.53 -9.14 2.56
N GLY A 20 -4.87 -9.11 2.65
CA GLY A 20 -5.72 -10.24 2.27
C GLY A 20 -5.52 -10.71 0.82
N GLU A 21 -5.32 -9.79 -0.13
CA GLU A 21 -5.04 -10.10 -1.53
C GLU A 21 -3.74 -10.90 -1.69
N GLY A 22 -2.69 -10.55 -0.94
CA GLY A 22 -1.44 -11.32 -0.96
C GLY A 22 -1.65 -12.76 -0.51
N PHE A 23 -2.42 -12.97 0.55
CA PHE A 23 -2.78 -14.30 1.05
C PHE A 23 -3.65 -15.07 0.05
N ALA A 24 -4.73 -14.47 -0.43
CA ALA A 24 -5.66 -15.07 -1.39
C ALA A 24 -5.01 -15.36 -2.76
N SER A 25 -3.87 -14.73 -3.07
CA SER A 25 -3.10 -14.97 -4.30
C SER A 25 -2.05 -16.07 -4.16
N LEU A 26 -1.84 -16.66 -2.98
CA LEU A 26 -0.80 -17.67 -2.81
C LEU A 26 -1.21 -18.95 -3.53
N HIS A 27 -0.48 -19.24 -4.61
CA HIS A 27 -0.66 -20.46 -5.37
C HIS A 27 0.14 -21.62 -4.79
N HIS A 28 -0.48 -22.81 -4.73
CA HIS A 28 0.20 -24.05 -4.36
C HIS A 28 -0.27 -25.20 -5.27
N PRO A 29 0.64 -25.86 -6.01
CA PRO A 29 0.29 -26.76 -7.12
C PRO A 29 -0.42 -28.04 -6.69
N THR A 30 -0.37 -28.38 -5.39
CA THR A 30 -0.99 -29.60 -4.85
C THR A 30 -2.37 -29.37 -4.23
N LEU A 31 -2.92 -28.15 -4.30
CA LEU A 31 -4.20 -27.78 -3.69
C LEU A 31 -5.33 -27.69 -4.72
N PRO A 32 -6.60 -27.91 -4.30
CA PRO A 32 -7.76 -27.66 -5.14
C PRO A 32 -7.76 -26.21 -5.64
N ASN A 33 -7.96 -26.01 -6.95
CA ASN A 33 -7.94 -24.69 -7.61
C ASN A 33 -6.61 -23.91 -7.45
N ASN A 34 -5.55 -24.60 -7.02
CA ASN A 34 -4.21 -24.09 -6.81
C ASN A 34 -4.09 -22.94 -5.80
N TYR A 35 -5.05 -22.68 -4.90
CA TYR A 35 -4.98 -21.59 -3.91
C TYR A 35 -4.79 -22.09 -2.48
N ALA A 36 -3.90 -21.46 -1.73
CA ALA A 36 -3.59 -21.81 -0.34
C ALA A 36 -4.55 -21.23 0.68
N PHE A 37 -5.12 -20.06 0.38
CA PHE A 37 -5.99 -19.33 1.29
C PHE A 37 -7.28 -18.89 0.61
N LYS A 38 -8.37 -18.87 1.39
CA LYS A 38 -9.64 -18.21 1.02
C LYS A 38 -9.97 -17.20 2.11
N THR A 39 -10.29 -15.98 1.71
CA THR A 39 -10.75 -14.96 2.65
C THR A 39 -12.12 -15.35 3.18
N ALA A 40 -12.23 -15.54 4.48
CA ALA A 40 -13.49 -15.87 5.15
C ALA A 40 -14.23 -14.60 5.55
N ILE A 41 -13.53 -13.63 6.15
CA ILE A 41 -14.06 -12.29 6.44
C ILE A 41 -12.94 -11.27 6.29
N SER A 42 -13.27 -10.13 5.68
CA SER A 42 -12.50 -8.90 5.76
C SER A 42 -13.38 -7.80 6.36
N ILE A 43 -12.88 -7.07 7.35
CA ILE A 43 -13.61 -5.98 8.02
C ILE A 43 -12.99 -4.64 7.67
N GLU A 44 -13.79 -3.75 7.09
CA GLU A 44 -13.40 -2.40 6.73
C GLU A 44 -14.52 -1.41 7.03
N LYS A 45 -14.19 -0.20 7.49
CA LYS A 45 -15.17 0.85 7.83
C LYS A 45 -15.31 1.93 6.77
N ASP A 46 -14.26 2.17 5.98
CA ASP A 46 -14.25 3.16 4.91
C ASP A 46 -15.03 2.62 3.71
N VAL A 47 -16.03 3.38 3.28
CA VAL A 47 -16.97 2.96 2.24
C VAL A 47 -16.27 2.73 0.89
N SER A 48 -15.32 3.60 0.50
CA SER A 48 -14.61 3.43 -0.78
C SER A 48 -13.70 2.20 -0.75
N SER A 49 -12.98 1.99 0.35
CA SER A 49 -12.13 0.81 0.55
C SER A 49 -12.96 -0.47 0.60
N HIS A 50 -14.10 -0.46 1.27
CA HIS A 50 -15.05 -1.57 1.29
C HIS A 50 -15.61 -1.90 -0.11
N GLN A 51 -15.96 -0.91 -0.92
CA GLN A 51 -16.42 -1.14 -2.29
C GLN A 51 -15.35 -1.82 -3.15
N THR A 52 -14.11 -1.34 -3.07
CA THR A 52 -12.95 -1.99 -3.70
C THR A 52 -12.76 -3.43 -3.23
N LEU A 53 -12.84 -3.63 -1.91
CA LEU A 53 -12.67 -4.93 -1.27
C LEU A 53 -13.77 -5.92 -1.67
N LYS A 54 -15.03 -5.49 -1.66
CA LYS A 54 -16.19 -6.28 -2.14
C LYS A 54 -15.99 -6.68 -3.60
N LEU A 55 -15.63 -5.74 -4.47
CA LEU A 55 -15.38 -6.02 -5.87
C LEU A 55 -14.23 -7.04 -6.04
N ARG A 56 -13.18 -6.96 -5.20
CA ARG A 56 -12.10 -7.94 -5.23
C ARG A 56 -12.54 -9.31 -4.72
N HIS A 57 -13.35 -9.37 -3.65
CA HIS A 57 -13.92 -10.62 -3.16
C HIS A 57 -14.83 -11.27 -4.21
N PHE A 58 -15.66 -10.48 -4.89
CA PHE A 58 -16.45 -10.94 -6.04
C PHE A 58 -15.57 -11.58 -7.11
N TYR A 59 -14.48 -10.91 -7.51
CA TYR A 59 -13.52 -11.47 -8.47
C TYR A 59 -12.93 -12.81 -8.00
N ARG A 60 -12.68 -12.95 -6.69
CA ARG A 60 -12.09 -14.16 -6.08
C ARG A 60 -13.05 -15.33 -5.90
N GLU A 61 -14.35 -15.16 -6.14
CA GLU A 61 -15.29 -16.29 -6.20
C GLU A 61 -15.10 -17.14 -7.46
N PHE A 62 -14.47 -16.59 -8.49
CA PHE A 62 -14.17 -17.30 -9.72
C PHE A 62 -12.74 -17.84 -9.71
N GLN A 63 -12.53 -19.00 -10.33
CA GLN A 63 -11.18 -19.45 -10.70
C GLN A 63 -10.61 -18.49 -11.75
N SER A 64 -9.28 -18.33 -11.83
CA SER A 64 -8.64 -17.35 -12.73
C SER A 64 -9.14 -17.42 -14.17
N ASN A 65 -9.34 -18.64 -14.70
CA ASN A 65 -9.77 -18.85 -16.08
C ASN A 65 -11.30 -18.81 -16.26
N ALA A 66 -12.05 -18.62 -15.17
CA ALA A 66 -13.52 -18.71 -15.12
C ALA A 66 -14.20 -17.39 -14.71
N VAL A 67 -13.45 -16.30 -14.53
CA VAL A 67 -14.02 -14.97 -14.25
C VAL A 67 -15.03 -14.60 -15.36
N PRO A 68 -16.22 -14.05 -15.08
CA PRO A 68 -17.20 -13.77 -16.12
C PRO A 68 -16.76 -12.60 -17.02
N ASP A 69 -17.12 -12.64 -18.31
CA ASP A 69 -16.88 -11.52 -19.24
C ASP A 69 -17.51 -10.21 -18.76
N ASP A 70 -18.61 -10.29 -18.01
CA ASP A 70 -19.25 -9.12 -17.39
C ASP A 70 -18.30 -8.35 -16.47
N TYR A 71 -17.36 -9.02 -15.77
CA TYR A 71 -16.36 -8.34 -14.95
C TYR A 71 -15.48 -7.43 -15.82
N TYR A 72 -14.96 -7.96 -16.92
CA TYR A 72 -14.13 -7.18 -17.85
C TYR A 72 -14.92 -6.10 -18.58
N ARG A 73 -16.20 -6.36 -18.90
CA ARG A 73 -17.11 -5.33 -19.43
C ARG A 73 -17.34 -4.20 -18.43
N TYR A 74 -17.44 -4.53 -17.14
CA TYR A 74 -17.52 -3.52 -16.08
C TYR A 74 -16.23 -2.71 -16.00
N LEU A 75 -15.06 -3.34 -16.04
CA LEU A 75 -13.76 -2.64 -16.09
C LEU A 75 -13.72 -1.66 -17.28
N GLU A 76 -14.19 -2.09 -18.45
CA GLU A 76 -14.33 -1.30 -19.68
C GLU A 76 -15.45 -0.23 -19.64
N ASN A 77 -16.11 -0.05 -18.49
CA ASN A 77 -17.26 0.85 -18.29
C ASN A 77 -18.46 0.57 -19.24
N LYS A 78 -18.58 -0.66 -19.76
CA LYS A 78 -19.69 -1.08 -20.63
C LYS A 78 -20.95 -1.49 -19.86
N ILE A 79 -20.80 -1.85 -18.59
CA ILE A 79 -21.89 -2.09 -17.64
C ILE A 79 -21.56 -1.41 -16.31
N THR A 80 -22.57 -1.10 -15.51
CA THR A 80 -22.39 -0.55 -14.16
C THR A 80 -22.03 -1.65 -13.17
N LEU A 81 -21.49 -1.27 -12.01
CA LEU A 81 -21.23 -2.22 -10.91
C LEU A 81 -22.52 -2.88 -10.40
N GLU A 82 -23.62 -2.13 -10.36
CA GLU A 82 -24.94 -2.66 -9.99
C GLU A 82 -25.43 -3.72 -10.99
N GLU A 83 -25.25 -3.48 -12.28
CA GLU A 83 -25.60 -4.43 -13.33
C GLU A 83 -24.74 -5.70 -13.25
N LEU A 84 -23.43 -5.56 -12.96
CA LEU A 84 -22.54 -6.70 -12.73
C LEU A 84 -23.06 -7.58 -11.59
N TYR A 85 -23.38 -6.99 -10.44
CA TYR A 85 -23.88 -7.73 -9.28
C TYR A 85 -25.27 -8.35 -9.52
N LYS A 86 -26.17 -7.67 -10.24
CA LYS A 86 -27.48 -8.23 -10.62
C LYS A 86 -27.37 -9.47 -11.51
N ARG A 87 -26.35 -9.55 -12.37
CA ARG A 87 -26.12 -10.70 -13.25
C ARG A 87 -25.48 -11.89 -12.54
N HIS A 88 -24.76 -11.64 -11.46
CA HIS A 88 -24.02 -12.65 -10.69
C HIS A 88 -24.41 -12.56 -9.20
N PRO A 89 -25.69 -12.79 -8.85
CA PRO A 89 -26.21 -12.50 -7.52
C PRO A 89 -25.60 -13.40 -6.45
N ILE A 90 -25.29 -14.68 -6.75
CA ILE A 90 -24.72 -15.62 -5.78
C ILE A 90 -23.32 -15.17 -5.34
N GLU A 91 -22.48 -14.82 -6.30
CA GLU A 91 -21.10 -14.37 -6.07
C GLU A 91 -21.08 -12.96 -5.46
N SER A 92 -22.00 -12.09 -5.87
CA SER A 92 -22.20 -10.78 -5.22
C SER A 92 -22.61 -10.92 -3.76
N ASP A 93 -23.57 -11.79 -3.46
CA ASP A 93 -24.03 -12.05 -2.10
C ASP A 93 -22.87 -12.62 -1.27
N HIS A 94 -22.10 -13.57 -1.79
CA HIS A 94 -20.93 -14.08 -1.08
C HIS A 94 -19.87 -12.99 -0.84
N ALA A 95 -19.65 -12.10 -1.81
CA ALA A 95 -18.76 -10.95 -1.65
C ALA A 95 -19.26 -9.98 -0.57
N ASP A 96 -20.57 -9.72 -0.48
CA ASP A 96 -21.17 -8.93 0.61
C ASP A 96 -21.01 -9.57 1.99
N HIS A 97 -21.11 -10.90 2.06
CA HIS A 97 -20.94 -11.63 3.31
C HIS A 97 -19.48 -11.66 3.77
N THR A 98 -18.53 -11.74 2.85
CA THR A 98 -17.10 -11.83 3.17
C THR A 98 -16.42 -10.47 3.30
N ALA A 99 -16.79 -9.45 2.51
CA ALA A 99 -16.33 -8.08 2.68
C ALA A 99 -17.33 -7.30 3.53
N TRP A 100 -17.10 -7.23 4.84
CA TRP A 100 -18.04 -6.63 5.78
C TRP A 100 -17.72 -5.15 6.04
N LEU A 101 -18.67 -4.28 5.68
CA LEU A 101 -18.66 -2.87 6.05
C LEU A 101 -19.08 -2.72 7.52
N CYS A 102 -18.14 -2.57 8.43
CA CYS A 102 -18.43 -2.22 9.83
C CYS A 102 -17.26 -1.52 10.53
N THR A 103 -17.57 -0.82 11.61
CA THR A 103 -16.57 -0.17 12.45
C THR A 103 -16.32 -1.01 13.69
N LEU A 104 -15.18 -1.73 13.72
CA LEU A 104 -14.73 -2.39 14.94
C LEU A 104 -14.68 -1.41 16.12
N GLY A 105 -15.07 -1.87 17.31
CA GLY A 105 -15.21 -1.02 18.50
C GLY A 105 -16.53 -0.25 18.59
N GLU A 106 -17.24 -0.01 17.50
CA GLU A 106 -18.62 0.53 17.49
C GLU A 106 -19.65 -0.58 17.28
N THR A 107 -19.38 -1.53 16.38
CA THR A 107 -20.20 -2.73 16.19
C THR A 107 -20.13 -3.61 17.45
N PRO A 108 -21.27 -4.13 17.95
CA PRO A 108 -21.28 -5.00 19.11
C PRO A 108 -20.33 -6.19 18.93
N HIS A 109 -19.48 -6.42 19.93
CA HIS A 109 -18.47 -7.47 19.86
C HIS A 109 -19.05 -8.86 19.66
N GLU A 110 -20.19 -9.16 20.28
CA GLU A 110 -20.85 -10.47 20.13
C GLU A 110 -21.28 -10.72 18.67
N ASP A 111 -21.62 -9.69 17.91
CA ASP A 111 -21.95 -9.82 16.49
C ASP A 111 -20.69 -10.13 15.68
N VAL A 112 -19.57 -9.44 15.98
CA VAL A 112 -18.26 -9.70 15.35
C VAL A 112 -17.81 -11.14 15.63
N LYS A 113 -17.87 -11.55 16.91
CA LYS A 113 -17.55 -12.90 17.38
C LYS A 113 -18.38 -13.96 16.67
N LYS A 114 -19.70 -13.80 16.66
CA LYS A 114 -20.62 -14.74 16.01
C LYS A 114 -20.29 -14.90 14.53
N ARG A 115 -20.08 -13.80 13.82
CA ARG A 115 -19.80 -13.82 12.38
C ARG A 115 -18.47 -14.52 12.08
N ILE A 116 -17.42 -14.28 12.88
CA ILE A 116 -16.14 -14.98 12.73
C ILE A 116 -16.29 -16.49 13.00
N ILE A 117 -17.05 -16.89 14.03
CA ILE A 117 -17.33 -18.32 14.31
C ILE A 117 -18.02 -18.98 13.11
N GLU A 118 -19.05 -18.34 12.57
CA GLU A 118 -19.81 -18.84 11.42
C GLU A 118 -18.91 -18.96 10.18
N ALA A 119 -18.10 -17.96 9.89
CA ALA A 119 -17.22 -17.94 8.72
C ALA A 119 -16.07 -18.96 8.81
N LEU A 120 -15.55 -19.24 10.01
CA LEU A 120 -14.53 -20.26 10.22
C LEU A 120 -15.09 -21.69 10.10
N ASN A 121 -16.38 -21.89 10.31
CA ASN A 121 -17.07 -23.18 10.19
C ASN A 121 -16.30 -24.35 10.83
N ASN A 122 -15.87 -24.16 12.09
CA ASN A 122 -15.08 -25.12 12.89
C ASN A 122 -13.69 -25.49 12.34
N GLN A 123 -13.17 -24.78 11.33
CA GLN A 123 -11.83 -25.02 10.83
C GLN A 123 -10.76 -24.59 11.85
N LYS A 124 -9.79 -25.48 12.09
CA LYS A 124 -8.71 -25.26 13.08
C LYS A 124 -7.47 -24.61 12.49
N LYS A 125 -7.25 -24.76 11.19
CA LYS A 125 -6.12 -24.20 10.45
C LYS A 125 -6.59 -22.95 9.72
N TRP A 126 -6.28 -21.78 10.27
CA TRP A 126 -6.68 -20.48 9.74
C TRP A 126 -5.74 -19.40 10.27
N VAL A 127 -5.79 -18.20 9.71
CA VAL A 127 -4.94 -17.09 10.13
C VAL A 127 -5.75 -15.81 10.35
N LEU A 128 -5.41 -15.09 11.41
CA LEU A 128 -5.86 -13.71 11.63
C LEU A 128 -4.81 -12.74 11.09
N VAL A 129 -5.18 -11.87 10.16
CA VAL A 129 -4.30 -10.83 9.64
C VAL A 129 -4.90 -9.46 9.90
N GLY A 130 -4.05 -8.44 9.93
CA GLY A 130 -4.49 -7.05 10.06
C GLY A 130 -3.82 -6.29 11.19
N GLY A 131 -3.93 -4.98 11.14
CA GLY A 131 -3.23 -4.07 12.04
C GLY A 131 -4.13 -2.91 12.46
N PRO A 132 -4.46 -2.77 13.75
CA PRO A 132 -5.18 -1.58 14.22
C PRO A 132 -4.39 -0.32 13.90
N PRO A 133 -5.05 0.79 13.55
CA PRO A 133 -4.37 2.02 13.16
C PRO A 133 -3.46 2.55 14.29
N CYS A 134 -2.24 2.98 13.96
CA CYS A 134 -1.21 3.42 14.92
C CYS A 134 -1.69 4.48 15.95
N GLN A 135 -2.72 5.27 15.62
CA GLN A 135 -3.29 6.26 16.53
C GLN A 135 -4.01 5.62 17.74
N ALA A 136 -4.53 4.39 17.58
CA ALA A 136 -5.23 3.64 18.62
C ALA A 136 -4.36 3.42 19.87
N TYR A 137 -3.07 3.12 19.67
CA TYR A 137 -2.15 2.76 20.76
C TYR A 137 -1.72 3.94 21.62
N SER A 138 -1.74 5.17 21.08
CA SER A 138 -1.37 6.40 21.82
C SER A 138 -2.26 6.66 23.04
N LEU A 139 -3.44 6.04 23.07
CA LEU A 139 -4.48 6.18 24.09
C LEU A 139 -4.52 4.99 25.05
N VAL A 140 -4.18 3.77 24.59
CA VAL A 140 -4.18 2.55 25.42
C VAL A 140 -3.12 2.60 26.51
N GLY A 141 -1.94 3.16 26.21
CA GLY A 141 -0.92 3.38 27.25
C GLY A 141 -1.34 4.37 28.34
N ARG A 142 -2.35 5.23 28.08
CA ARG A 142 -2.84 6.25 29.02
C ARG A 142 -4.03 5.75 29.86
N SER A 143 -4.84 4.82 29.35
CA SER A 143 -6.00 4.25 30.07
C SER A 143 -5.62 3.26 31.17
N ARG A 144 -4.42 2.68 31.10
CA ARG A 144 -3.83 1.84 32.18
C ARG A 144 -3.53 2.59 33.48
N MET A 145 -3.77 3.89 33.53
CA MET A 145 -3.55 4.73 34.70
C MET A 145 -4.90 5.20 35.24
N LYS A 146 -5.28 4.68 36.42
CA LYS A 146 -6.45 5.13 37.18
C LYS A 146 -6.35 6.64 37.46
N GLY A 147 -7.42 7.40 37.17
CA GLY A 147 -7.67 8.68 37.86
C GLY A 147 -7.96 9.93 37.02
N GLN A 148 -8.35 9.86 35.74
CA GLN A 148 -8.89 11.04 35.03
C GLN A 148 -10.19 10.72 34.28
N GLU A 149 -11.30 11.24 34.79
CA GLU A 149 -12.69 10.87 34.46
C GLU A 149 -13.19 11.26 33.05
N ASN A 150 -12.38 11.89 32.18
CA ASN A 150 -12.85 12.41 30.89
C ASN A 150 -12.16 11.80 29.64
N PHE A 151 -11.55 10.62 29.74
CA PHE A 151 -10.79 10.00 28.64
C PHE A 151 -11.35 8.66 28.11
N GLU A 152 -12.41 8.12 28.70
CA GLU A 152 -13.01 6.84 28.28
C GLU A 152 -13.75 6.89 26.92
N ASN A 153 -13.87 8.06 26.30
CA ASN A 153 -14.73 8.27 25.12
C ASN A 153 -13.99 8.43 23.77
N ASP A 154 -12.68 8.16 23.66
CA ASP A 154 -12.02 8.18 22.34
C ASP A 154 -12.22 6.84 21.60
N PRO A 155 -12.99 6.80 20.48
CA PRO A 155 -13.33 5.57 19.75
C PRO A 155 -12.08 4.80 19.26
N ARG A 156 -10.91 5.46 19.17
CA ARG A 156 -9.66 4.82 18.70
C ARG A 156 -9.02 3.93 19.75
N HIS A 157 -9.24 4.17 21.04
CA HIS A 157 -8.79 3.29 22.12
C HIS A 157 -9.40 1.89 22.01
N PHE A 158 -10.62 1.81 21.50
CA PHE A 158 -11.39 0.57 21.39
C PHE A 158 -10.85 -0.37 20.31
N LEU A 159 -10.22 0.14 19.25
CA LEU A 159 -9.79 -0.69 18.11
C LEU A 159 -8.72 -1.72 18.47
N TYR A 160 -7.71 -1.33 19.26
CA TYR A 160 -6.68 -2.27 19.70
C TYR A 160 -7.22 -3.27 20.72
N ARG A 161 -8.05 -2.80 21.66
CA ARG A 161 -8.71 -3.67 22.63
C ARG A 161 -9.60 -4.70 21.92
N GLU A 162 -10.31 -4.28 20.88
CA GLU A 162 -11.15 -5.16 20.07
C GLU A 162 -10.32 -6.22 19.34
N TYR A 163 -9.16 -5.86 18.79
CA TYR A 163 -8.21 -6.83 18.23
C TYR A 163 -7.79 -7.89 19.26
N LEU A 164 -7.43 -7.47 20.50
CA LEU A 164 -7.09 -8.41 21.57
C LEU A 164 -8.27 -9.29 21.99
N ARG A 165 -9.51 -8.76 22.03
CA ARG A 165 -10.70 -9.57 22.32
C ARG A 165 -10.92 -10.65 21.26
N ILE A 166 -10.73 -10.31 19.98
CA ILE A 166 -10.81 -11.29 18.89
C ILE A 166 -9.74 -12.37 19.06
N LEU A 167 -8.51 -12.03 19.46
CA LEU A 167 -7.49 -13.03 19.79
C LEU A 167 -7.93 -13.96 20.94
N ILE A 168 -8.52 -13.41 22.00
CA ILE A 168 -8.96 -14.18 23.18
C ILE A 168 -10.10 -15.14 22.83
N ASP A 169 -11.11 -14.65 22.10
CA ASP A 169 -12.33 -15.39 21.81
C ASP A 169 -12.12 -16.49 20.78
N HIS A 170 -11.32 -16.22 19.75
CA HIS A 170 -11.14 -17.14 18.63
C HIS A 170 -9.85 -17.96 18.72
N LYS A 171 -8.88 -17.52 19.52
CA LYS A 171 -7.59 -18.21 19.74
C LYS A 171 -6.94 -18.66 18.42
N PRO A 172 -6.74 -17.77 17.41
CA PRO A 172 -6.13 -18.16 16.14
C PRO A 172 -4.86 -18.97 16.35
N PRO A 173 -4.57 -19.99 15.53
CA PRO A 173 -3.29 -20.68 15.64
C PRO A 173 -2.14 -19.75 15.25
N ILE A 174 -2.40 -18.80 14.33
CA ILE A 174 -1.45 -17.83 13.82
C ILE A 174 -2.13 -16.48 13.67
N PHE A 175 -1.45 -15.40 14.07
CA PHE A 175 -1.81 -14.05 13.64
C PHE A 175 -0.62 -13.33 12.99
N VAL A 176 -0.91 -12.42 12.06
CA VAL A 176 0.05 -11.49 11.47
C VAL A 176 -0.44 -10.07 11.68
N MET A 177 0.24 -9.33 12.54
CA MET A 177 -0.06 -7.93 12.80
C MET A 177 0.90 -7.00 12.05
N GLU A 178 0.35 -6.13 11.20
CA GLU A 178 1.12 -5.09 10.50
C GLU A 178 1.01 -3.74 11.21
N ASN A 179 2.08 -2.94 11.16
CA ASN A 179 2.01 -1.52 11.56
C ASN A 179 3.15 -0.67 10.96
N VAL A 180 3.04 0.65 11.13
CA VAL A 180 4.04 1.62 10.67
C VAL A 180 5.33 1.56 11.50
N LYS A 181 6.49 1.75 10.84
CA LYS A 181 7.81 1.83 11.49
C LYS A 181 7.89 2.87 12.61
N GLY A 182 7.14 3.97 12.50
CA GLY A 182 7.11 5.04 13.51
C GLY A 182 6.69 4.58 14.91
N LEU A 183 6.02 3.43 15.02
CA LEU A 183 5.64 2.82 16.28
C LEU A 183 6.85 2.48 17.18
N ILE A 184 8.01 2.15 16.60
CA ILE A 184 9.25 1.85 17.34
C ILE A 184 9.72 3.04 18.16
N SER A 185 9.64 4.24 17.59
CA SER A 185 10.03 5.48 18.27
C SER A 185 8.93 6.07 19.15
N SER A 186 7.70 5.54 19.09
CA SER A 186 6.56 6.08 19.81
C SER A 186 6.69 5.85 21.31
N LYS A 187 6.63 6.94 22.09
CA LYS A 187 6.70 6.90 23.56
C LYS A 187 5.45 7.51 24.19
N ILE A 188 4.95 6.88 25.25
CA ILE A 188 3.93 7.44 26.14
C ILE A 188 4.55 7.51 27.54
N GLN A 189 4.63 8.71 28.11
CA GLN A 189 5.25 8.97 29.42
C GLN A 189 6.63 8.30 29.60
N GLY A 190 7.47 8.33 28.56
CA GLY A 190 8.82 7.77 28.57
C GLY A 190 8.93 6.27 28.25
N ARG A 191 7.82 5.52 28.19
CA ARG A 191 7.79 4.09 27.82
C ARG A 191 7.53 3.90 26.32
N TYR A 192 8.21 2.94 25.71
CA TYR A 192 8.01 2.57 24.31
C TYR A 192 6.71 1.79 24.12
N VAL A 193 5.83 2.30 23.27
CA VAL A 193 4.49 1.72 23.02
C VAL A 193 4.59 0.29 22.46
N ILE A 194 5.60 0.03 21.63
CA ILE A 194 5.81 -1.28 21.03
C ILE A 194 6.07 -2.38 22.07
N ASN A 195 6.77 -2.08 23.17
CA ASN A 195 7.02 -3.08 24.22
C ASN A 195 5.73 -3.48 24.94
N ASP A 196 4.82 -2.52 25.14
CA ASP A 196 3.49 -2.81 25.66
C ASP A 196 2.70 -3.69 24.68
N ILE A 197 2.73 -3.38 23.38
CA ILE A 197 2.08 -4.20 22.35
C ILE A 197 2.63 -5.62 22.32
N LEU A 198 3.95 -5.80 22.38
CA LEU A 198 4.57 -7.13 22.38
C LEU A 198 4.15 -7.94 23.62
N ARG A 199 4.13 -7.32 24.81
CA ARG A 199 3.64 -7.98 26.03
C ARG A 199 2.17 -8.38 25.89
N ASP A 200 1.33 -7.44 25.44
CA ASP A 200 -0.11 -7.63 25.33
C ASP A 200 -0.46 -8.68 24.27
N LEU A 201 0.26 -8.74 23.15
CA LEU A 201 0.07 -9.78 22.13
C LEU A 201 0.58 -11.16 22.58
N SER A 202 1.64 -11.21 23.39
CA SER A 202 2.16 -12.47 23.95
C SER A 202 1.19 -13.09 24.95
N ASN A 203 0.49 -12.27 25.74
CA ASN A 203 -0.52 -12.73 26.70
C ASN A 203 -1.75 -11.78 26.67
N PRO A 204 -2.64 -11.93 25.67
CA PRO A 204 -3.77 -11.01 25.46
C PRO A 204 -4.80 -11.05 26.59
N ALA A 205 -4.98 -12.21 27.22
CA ALA A 205 -5.96 -12.39 28.28
C ALA A 205 -5.65 -11.56 29.53
N SER A 206 -4.37 -11.44 29.90
CA SER A 206 -3.91 -10.72 31.09
C SER A 206 -4.36 -9.25 31.17
N ILE A 207 -4.78 -8.67 30.04
CA ILE A 207 -5.14 -7.25 29.93
C ILE A 207 -6.65 -7.02 30.01
N ILE A 208 -7.47 -7.97 29.57
CA ILE A 208 -8.92 -7.76 29.37
C ILE A 208 -9.74 -8.41 30.48
N ASP A 209 -9.35 -9.60 30.94
CA ASP A 209 -10.06 -10.32 32.01
C ASP A 209 -9.05 -10.89 33.01
N SER A 210 -9.27 -10.65 34.30
CA SER A 210 -8.39 -11.15 35.38
C SER A 210 -8.61 -12.64 35.68
N LYS A 211 -9.53 -13.29 34.94
CA LYS A 211 -9.72 -14.74 34.96
C LYS A 211 -8.76 -15.41 33.99
N SER A 212 -7.99 -16.39 34.49
CA SER A 212 -6.93 -17.11 33.79
C SER A 212 -7.43 -17.77 32.50
N SER A 213 -7.20 -17.14 31.35
CA SER A 213 -7.14 -17.85 30.08
C SER A 213 -5.68 -18.19 29.82
N ASP A 214 -5.38 -19.47 29.60
CA ASP A 214 -4.03 -19.98 29.30
C ASP A 214 -3.58 -19.64 27.86
N LEU A 215 -4.16 -18.59 27.25
CA LEU A 215 -3.83 -18.20 25.89
C LEU A 215 -2.57 -17.36 25.86
N GLU A 216 -1.50 -17.94 25.32
CA GLU A 216 -0.22 -17.28 25.09
C GLU A 216 0.23 -17.45 23.65
N TYR A 217 0.98 -16.49 23.12
CA TYR A 217 1.60 -16.54 21.80
C TYR A 217 3.11 -16.36 21.89
N LYS A 218 3.84 -17.20 21.14
CA LYS A 218 5.25 -16.98 20.80
C LYS A 218 5.30 -15.97 19.65
N LEU A 219 6.03 -14.87 19.84
CA LEU A 219 6.15 -13.82 18.83
C LEU A 219 7.45 -13.99 18.03
N TYR A 220 7.35 -13.80 16.72
CA TYR A 220 8.45 -13.96 15.77
C TYR A 220 8.56 -12.75 14.85
N SER A 221 9.79 -12.45 14.44
CA SER A 221 10.07 -11.53 13.35
C SER A 221 10.03 -12.27 12.01
N LEU A 222 9.66 -11.54 10.95
CA LEU A 222 9.76 -12.03 9.57
C LEU A 222 11.13 -11.71 8.93
N SER A 223 11.99 -10.94 9.60
CA SER A 223 13.31 -10.54 9.10
C SER A 223 14.47 -11.04 9.96
N GLN A 224 14.21 -11.56 11.17
CA GLN A 224 15.21 -12.12 12.08
C GLN A 224 14.78 -13.51 12.58
N PRO A 225 15.69 -14.48 12.69
CA PRO A 225 15.37 -15.81 13.19
C PRO A 225 15.22 -15.82 14.72
N GLY A 226 14.40 -16.75 15.22
CA GLY A 226 14.22 -16.99 16.65
C GLY A 226 12.99 -16.30 17.26
N ILE A 227 12.70 -16.68 18.50
CA ILE A 227 11.59 -16.08 19.27
C ILE A 227 12.01 -14.69 19.75
N MET A 228 11.12 -13.74 19.59
CA MET A 228 11.33 -12.35 19.98
C MET A 228 10.82 -12.13 21.41
N ASN A 229 11.71 -11.70 22.30
CA ASN A 229 11.35 -11.33 23.67
C ASN A 229 10.87 -9.87 23.72
N SER A 230 9.97 -9.56 24.66
CA SER A 230 9.47 -8.19 24.90
C SER A 230 10.54 -7.17 25.33
N THR A 231 11.76 -7.65 25.62
CA THR A 231 12.94 -6.85 25.96
C THR A 231 13.96 -6.72 24.81
N GLY A 232 13.73 -7.38 23.67
CA GLY A 232 14.57 -7.29 22.48
C GLY A 232 14.47 -5.93 21.78
N ASP A 233 15.30 -5.70 20.74
CA ASP A 233 15.22 -4.49 19.94
C ASP A 233 13.96 -4.52 19.06
N PRO A 234 12.98 -3.61 19.25
CA PRO A 234 11.78 -3.60 18.43
C PRO A 234 12.05 -3.33 16.93
N SER A 235 13.24 -2.85 16.58
CA SER A 235 13.68 -2.67 15.19
C SER A 235 13.82 -4.00 14.43
N ASP A 236 13.96 -5.12 15.14
CA ASP A 236 14.04 -6.46 14.56
C ASP A 236 12.75 -6.91 13.88
N PHE A 237 11.60 -6.32 14.22
CA PHE A 237 10.32 -6.59 13.53
C PHE A 237 10.16 -5.79 12.23
N VAL A 238 11.12 -4.93 11.88
CA VAL A 238 11.06 -4.12 10.65
C VAL A 238 11.37 -4.99 9.44
N VAL A 239 10.41 -5.04 8.54
CA VAL A 239 10.54 -5.54 7.17
C VAL A 239 10.74 -4.33 6.25
N LYS A 240 11.85 -4.33 5.53
CA LYS A 240 12.14 -3.37 4.45
C LYS A 240 11.74 -3.98 3.13
N ALA A 241 10.60 -3.58 2.58
CA ALA A 241 9.98 -4.23 1.42
C ALA A 241 10.92 -4.36 0.21
N GLU A 242 11.79 -3.37 -0.01
CA GLU A 242 12.76 -3.36 -1.10
C GLU A 242 13.82 -4.49 -1.01
N GLU A 243 14.08 -5.02 0.19
CA GLU A 243 14.98 -6.17 0.37
C GLU A 243 14.33 -7.49 -0.08
N TYR A 244 13.02 -7.50 -0.35
CA TYR A 244 12.22 -8.68 -0.68
C TYR A 244 11.57 -8.61 -2.07
N GLY A 245 12.10 -7.76 -2.96
CA GLY A 245 11.67 -7.67 -4.37
C GLY A 245 10.45 -6.77 -4.59
N ILE A 246 10.16 -5.85 -3.66
CA ILE A 246 9.14 -4.83 -3.86
C ILE A 246 9.80 -3.57 -4.44
N PRO A 247 9.28 -2.96 -5.53
CA PRO A 247 9.85 -1.78 -6.17
C PRO A 247 9.60 -0.47 -5.38
N GLN A 248 9.64 -0.57 -4.05
CA GLN A 248 9.34 0.50 -3.10
C GLN A 248 10.09 0.30 -1.80
N ALA A 249 10.82 1.33 -1.36
CA ALA A 249 11.42 1.43 -0.05
C ALA A 249 10.35 1.70 1.02
N ARG A 250 9.56 0.68 1.35
CA ARG A 250 8.47 0.71 2.34
C ARG A 250 8.87 -0.09 3.56
N HIS A 251 9.06 0.59 4.68
CA HIS A 251 9.44 -0.06 5.94
C HIS A 251 8.23 -0.19 6.85
N ARG A 252 7.94 -1.41 7.28
CA ARG A 252 6.80 -1.77 8.13
C ARG A 252 7.19 -2.77 9.20
N ILE A 253 6.45 -2.76 10.28
CA ILE A 253 6.57 -3.71 11.38
C ILE A 253 5.61 -4.84 11.07
N PHE A 254 6.10 -6.07 11.14
CA PHE A 254 5.26 -7.26 11.10
C PHE A 254 5.57 -8.13 12.31
N ILE A 255 4.53 -8.44 13.09
CA ILE A 255 4.62 -9.34 14.24
C ILE A 255 3.85 -10.60 13.87
N LEU A 256 4.57 -11.72 13.77
CA LEU A 256 3.99 -13.04 13.59
C LEU A 256 3.81 -13.68 14.96
N GLY A 257 2.57 -13.90 15.38
CA GLY A 257 2.27 -14.66 16.59
C GLY A 257 1.85 -16.08 16.26
N ILE A 258 2.47 -17.05 16.93
CA ILE A 258 2.09 -18.47 16.86
C ILE A 258 1.62 -18.88 18.26
N ARG A 259 0.44 -19.49 18.36
CA ARG A 259 -0.13 -19.90 19.64
C ARG A 259 0.82 -20.88 20.34
N SER A 260 1.02 -20.73 21.65
CA SER A 260 2.15 -21.35 22.36
C SER A 260 2.10 -22.87 22.45
N ASP A 261 0.91 -23.46 22.31
CA ASP A 261 0.68 -24.91 22.19
C ASP A 261 1.17 -25.48 20.85
N ILE A 262 1.45 -24.64 19.86
CA ILE A 262 1.96 -25.03 18.55
C ILE A 262 3.49 -24.90 18.58
N ASP A 263 4.19 -26.03 18.61
CA ASP A 263 5.66 -26.06 18.66
C ASP A 263 6.30 -26.02 17.27
N ILE A 264 6.10 -24.89 16.59
CA ILE A 264 6.64 -24.62 15.25
C ILE A 264 7.43 -23.32 15.26
N VAL A 265 8.70 -23.42 14.83
CA VAL A 265 9.50 -22.25 14.48
C VAL A 265 9.27 -21.90 13.00
N PRO A 266 8.90 -20.65 12.68
CA PRO A 266 8.65 -20.20 11.32
C PRO A 266 9.96 -19.95 10.56
N LYS A 267 9.88 -20.00 9.23
CA LYS A 267 10.92 -19.44 8.36
C LYS A 267 10.86 -17.90 8.37
N ILE A 268 11.93 -17.26 7.92
CA ILE A 268 11.97 -15.81 7.68
C ILE A 268 11.82 -15.50 6.19
N LEU A 269 11.55 -14.24 5.87
CA LEU A 269 11.52 -13.77 4.48
C LEU A 269 12.91 -13.87 3.84
N GLU A 270 12.95 -14.35 2.60
CA GLU A 270 14.18 -14.49 1.83
C GLU A 270 14.48 -13.20 1.06
N LYS A 271 15.67 -12.64 1.28
CA LYS A 271 16.12 -11.44 0.59
C LYS A 271 16.43 -11.73 -0.88
N VAL A 272 16.11 -10.78 -1.74
CA VAL A 272 16.48 -10.85 -3.16
C VAL A 272 17.88 -10.28 -3.40
N ASN A 273 18.60 -10.85 -4.36
CA ASN A 273 19.93 -10.36 -4.75
C ASN A 273 19.86 -9.05 -5.53
N LEU A 274 18.86 -8.92 -6.41
CA LEU A 274 18.61 -7.73 -7.21
C LEU A 274 17.31 -7.08 -6.76
N ARG A 275 17.37 -5.79 -6.45
CA ARG A 275 16.20 -5.01 -6.04
C ARG A 275 15.45 -4.55 -7.27
N SER A 276 14.14 -4.67 -7.20
CA SER A 276 13.21 -4.14 -8.18
C SER A 276 13.22 -2.62 -8.14
N THR A 277 13.15 -2.01 -9.30
CA THR A 277 13.27 -0.58 -9.52
C THR A 277 11.92 0.04 -9.88
N VAL A 278 11.85 1.38 -9.88
CA VAL A 278 10.67 2.09 -10.41
C VAL A 278 10.46 1.72 -11.88
N SER A 279 11.52 1.69 -12.69
CA SER A 279 11.44 1.37 -14.11
C SER A 279 10.92 -0.03 -14.35
N ASP A 280 11.30 -1.01 -13.51
CA ASP A 280 10.74 -2.36 -13.61
C ASP A 280 9.22 -2.28 -13.48
N ALA A 281 8.71 -1.57 -12.48
CA ALA A 281 7.28 -1.54 -12.13
C ALA A 281 6.38 -0.73 -13.07
N ILE A 282 6.88 0.38 -13.61
CA ILE A 282 6.05 1.34 -14.34
C ILE A 282 6.60 1.74 -15.72
N GLY A 283 7.78 1.24 -16.11
CA GLY A 283 8.45 1.67 -17.34
C GLY A 283 7.81 1.17 -18.62
N ASP A 284 6.98 0.13 -18.54
CA ASP A 284 6.16 -0.43 -19.62
C ASP A 284 4.79 0.25 -19.76
N LEU A 285 4.39 1.13 -18.83
CA LEU A 285 3.12 1.83 -18.92
C LEU A 285 3.15 2.86 -20.07
N PRO A 286 2.01 3.08 -20.76
CA PRO A 286 1.91 4.13 -21.77
C PRO A 286 2.32 5.49 -21.21
N LYS A 287 3.16 6.22 -21.95
CA LYS A 287 3.57 7.56 -21.51
C LYS A 287 2.39 8.52 -21.62
N ILE A 288 2.20 9.34 -20.58
CA ILE A 288 1.15 10.36 -20.53
C ILE A 288 1.73 11.67 -19.97
N ARG A 289 1.15 12.81 -20.34
CA ARG A 289 1.49 14.13 -19.77
C ARG A 289 0.53 14.55 -18.67
N SER A 290 0.93 15.55 -17.89
CA SER A 290 0.00 16.26 -16.99
C SER A 290 -1.02 17.12 -17.73
N GLY A 291 -2.10 17.49 -17.05
CA GLY A 291 -2.98 18.58 -17.46
C GLY A 291 -2.57 19.94 -16.89
N LEU A 292 -3.19 21.02 -17.37
CA LEU A 292 -3.08 22.36 -16.77
C LEU A 292 -4.25 22.64 -15.81
N SER A 293 -3.96 23.12 -14.61
CA SER A 293 -4.99 23.34 -13.57
C SER A 293 -5.78 24.65 -13.75
N LYS A 294 -5.26 25.59 -14.54
CA LYS A 294 -5.88 26.89 -14.83
C LYS A 294 -5.63 27.26 -16.29
N GLY A 295 -6.63 27.84 -16.94
CA GLY A 295 -6.57 28.24 -18.35
C GLY A 295 -6.96 27.10 -19.29
N LEU A 296 -6.62 27.26 -20.57
CA LEU A 296 -6.89 26.28 -21.62
C LEU A 296 -5.90 25.11 -21.51
N ASP A 297 -6.38 23.90 -21.31
CA ASP A 297 -5.57 22.68 -21.24
C ASP A 297 -5.58 21.94 -22.58
N ASN A 298 -4.64 22.28 -23.46
CA ASN A 298 -4.37 21.59 -24.71
C ASN A 298 -2.86 21.39 -24.91
N ASN A 299 -2.47 20.57 -25.88
CA ASN A 299 -1.08 20.20 -26.13
C ASN A 299 -0.19 21.43 -26.43
N SER A 300 -0.69 22.38 -27.22
CA SER A 300 0.05 23.61 -27.57
C SER A 300 0.33 24.49 -26.36
N THR A 301 -0.68 24.79 -25.54
CA THR A 301 -0.54 25.61 -24.33
C THR A 301 0.32 24.92 -23.27
N TRP A 302 0.25 23.59 -23.19
CA TRP A 302 1.08 22.80 -22.29
C TRP A 302 2.56 22.85 -22.70
N LEU A 303 2.88 22.65 -23.99
CA LEU A 303 4.25 22.76 -24.49
C LEU A 303 4.78 24.20 -24.36
N GLU A 304 3.98 25.21 -24.70
CA GLU A 304 4.35 26.62 -24.54
C GLU A 304 4.74 26.93 -23.09
N THR A 305 3.95 26.43 -22.13
CA THR A 305 4.24 26.57 -20.69
C THR A 305 5.60 25.97 -20.31
N LEU A 306 6.00 24.85 -20.93
CA LEU A 306 7.33 24.28 -20.71
C LEU A 306 8.42 25.11 -21.40
N LYS A 307 8.20 25.54 -22.65
CA LYS A 307 9.14 26.36 -23.43
C LYS A 307 9.45 27.71 -22.77
N GLU A 308 8.52 28.27 -21.98
CA GLU A 308 8.75 29.46 -21.15
C GLU A 308 10.00 29.33 -20.24
N VAL A 309 10.42 28.11 -19.89
CA VAL A 309 11.64 27.87 -19.09
C VAL A 309 12.91 28.43 -19.76
N THR A 310 12.99 28.36 -21.10
CA THR A 310 14.17 28.79 -21.88
C THR A 310 14.33 30.31 -21.88
N GLN A 311 13.26 31.03 -21.58
CA GLN A 311 13.26 32.49 -21.51
C GLN A 311 13.75 33.02 -20.15
N GLN A 312 13.79 32.16 -19.12
CA GLN A 312 14.15 32.54 -17.76
C GLN A 312 15.65 32.88 -17.64
N SER A 313 15.97 33.78 -16.72
CA SER A 313 17.34 34.29 -16.60
C SER A 313 18.35 33.24 -16.13
N TRP A 314 17.92 32.30 -15.28
CA TRP A 314 18.77 31.17 -14.89
C TRP A 314 19.15 30.27 -16.05
N PHE A 315 18.22 30.00 -16.98
CA PHE A 315 18.49 29.12 -18.12
C PHE A 315 19.58 29.72 -19.02
N LYS A 316 19.49 31.03 -19.28
CA LYS A 316 20.52 31.78 -20.02
C LYS A 316 21.87 31.75 -19.32
N ARG A 317 21.90 31.97 -18.00
CA ARG A 317 23.13 31.89 -17.19
C ARG A 317 23.75 30.49 -17.20
N GLU A 318 22.97 29.42 -17.10
CA GLU A 318 23.47 28.04 -17.14
C GLU A 318 24.14 27.74 -18.49
N LYS A 319 23.56 28.21 -19.60
CA LYS A 319 24.18 28.12 -20.93
C LYS A 319 25.50 28.87 -21.04
N GLU A 320 25.59 30.07 -20.44
CA GLU A 320 26.79 30.91 -20.50
C GLU A 320 27.93 30.41 -19.60
N ASN A 321 27.62 29.76 -18.46
CA ASN A 321 28.59 29.39 -17.43
C ASN A 321 29.19 27.97 -17.58
N GLY A 322 28.92 27.25 -18.67
CA GLY A 322 29.49 25.91 -18.91
C GLY A 322 28.86 24.78 -18.09
N LEU A 323 27.78 25.03 -17.34
CA LEU A 323 26.83 24.01 -16.85
C LEU A 323 25.85 23.61 -17.96
N ALA A 324 26.38 23.44 -19.17
CA ALA A 324 25.61 23.25 -20.41
C ALA A 324 24.69 22.02 -20.34
N SER A 325 25.04 21.00 -19.54
CA SER A 325 24.33 19.72 -19.52
C SER A 325 22.84 19.86 -19.19
N LEU A 326 22.45 20.59 -18.13
CA LEU A 326 21.02 20.71 -17.79
C LEU A 326 20.22 21.47 -18.84
N ALA A 327 20.75 22.60 -19.31
CA ALA A 327 20.07 23.43 -20.30
C ALA A 327 19.96 22.70 -21.66
N GLU A 328 21.01 21.99 -22.07
CA GLU A 328 21.04 21.16 -23.27
C GLU A 328 20.04 19.99 -23.19
N HIS A 329 19.99 19.28 -22.05
CA HIS A 329 19.00 18.22 -21.86
C HIS A 329 17.56 18.75 -21.85
N ILE A 330 17.32 19.96 -21.31
CA ILE A 330 16.01 20.61 -21.40
C ILE A 330 15.62 20.85 -22.85
N GLU A 331 16.52 21.37 -23.69
CA GLU A 331 16.24 21.60 -25.11
C GLU A 331 15.92 20.30 -25.84
N ILE A 332 16.74 19.26 -25.66
CA ILE A 332 16.53 17.93 -26.25
C ILE A 332 15.16 17.36 -25.86
N VAL A 333 14.79 17.47 -24.57
CA VAL A 333 13.49 16.98 -24.10
C VAL A 333 12.35 17.81 -24.69
N LEU A 334 12.47 19.14 -24.75
CA LEU A 334 11.44 20.00 -25.33
C LEU A 334 11.21 19.70 -26.82
N GLU A 335 12.27 19.47 -27.59
CA GLU A 335 12.20 19.03 -28.99
C GLU A 335 11.51 17.67 -29.10
N SER A 336 11.90 16.69 -28.26
CA SER A 336 11.27 15.37 -28.25
C SER A 336 9.77 15.41 -27.94
N ILE A 337 9.34 16.26 -27.00
CA ILE A 337 7.91 16.43 -26.70
C ILE A 337 7.16 17.10 -27.86
N GLU A 338 7.79 18.07 -28.54
CA GLU A 338 7.20 18.72 -29.70
C GLU A 338 6.95 17.74 -30.85
N GLU A 339 7.87 16.80 -31.07
CA GLU A 339 7.72 15.73 -32.06
C GLU A 339 6.71 14.65 -31.62
N HIS A 340 6.64 14.34 -30.33
CA HIS A 340 5.87 13.22 -29.78
C HIS A 340 4.94 13.68 -28.65
N MET A 341 3.87 14.36 -29.04
CA MET A 341 2.86 14.83 -28.09
C MET A 341 2.17 13.68 -27.37
N LEU A 342 2.14 13.76 -26.04
CA LEU A 342 1.50 12.77 -25.17
C LEU A 342 0.06 13.17 -24.83
N GLU A 343 -0.78 12.17 -24.62
CA GLU A 343 -2.12 12.32 -24.06
C GLU A 343 -2.09 12.43 -22.53
N LYS A 344 -3.20 12.84 -21.91
CA LYS A 344 -3.30 13.03 -20.44
C LYS A 344 -3.63 11.75 -19.66
N ASP A 345 -4.09 10.74 -20.38
CA ASP A 345 -4.48 9.44 -19.88
C ASP A 345 -4.28 8.39 -20.95
N SER A 346 -4.25 7.14 -20.53
CA SER A 346 -4.27 6.01 -21.45
C SER A 346 -4.96 4.83 -20.80
N SER A 347 -5.82 4.17 -21.57
CA SER A 347 -6.40 2.88 -21.24
C SER A 347 -5.73 1.73 -22.00
N THR A 348 -4.66 1.99 -22.74
CA THR A 348 -3.93 0.94 -23.47
C THR A 348 -3.24 0.02 -22.49
N TYR A 349 -3.64 -1.26 -22.48
CA TYR A 349 -2.98 -2.28 -21.69
C TYR A 349 -1.87 -2.94 -22.50
N LEU A 350 -0.66 -2.93 -21.95
CA LEU A 350 0.49 -3.65 -22.50
C LEU A 350 0.79 -4.83 -21.56
N GLN A 351 1.02 -6.00 -22.14
CA GLN A 351 1.35 -7.18 -21.37
C GLN A 351 2.70 -6.97 -20.65
N PRO A 352 2.77 -7.17 -19.33
CA PRO A 352 4.01 -6.95 -18.61
C PRO A 352 5.04 -8.09 -18.77
N ASP A 353 6.34 -7.78 -18.69
CA ASP A 353 7.47 -8.74 -18.78
C ASP A 353 7.58 -9.71 -17.58
N HIS A 354 8.57 -10.60 -17.56
CA HIS A 354 8.69 -11.72 -16.60
C HIS A 354 8.61 -11.33 -15.10
N PHE A 355 9.36 -10.30 -14.66
CA PHE A 355 9.27 -9.82 -13.26
C PHE A 355 7.92 -9.13 -12.97
N MET A 356 7.25 -8.67 -14.02
CA MET A 356 5.94 -8.03 -13.99
C MET A 356 4.78 -9.02 -14.21
N GLN A 357 5.04 -10.32 -14.40
CA GLN A 357 3.97 -11.32 -14.56
C GLN A 357 3.00 -11.33 -13.37
N TRP A 358 3.47 -10.90 -12.19
CA TRP A 358 2.62 -10.63 -11.03
C TRP A 358 1.44 -9.68 -11.32
N PHE A 359 1.63 -8.73 -12.24
CA PHE A 359 0.60 -7.77 -12.65
C PHE A 359 -0.35 -8.30 -13.72
N HIS A 360 0.03 -9.38 -14.39
CA HIS A 360 -0.62 -9.82 -15.62
C HIS A 360 -1.98 -10.48 -15.36
N ASP A 361 -2.97 -10.07 -16.15
CA ASP A 361 -4.23 -10.79 -16.36
C ASP A 361 -4.42 -10.92 -17.87
N GLU A 362 -4.45 -12.16 -18.36
CA GLU A 362 -4.47 -12.48 -19.81
C GLU A 362 -5.74 -11.96 -20.52
N ARG A 363 -6.82 -11.71 -19.76
CA ARG A 363 -8.10 -11.24 -20.29
C ARG A 363 -8.31 -9.74 -20.12
N LEU A 364 -7.40 -9.08 -19.40
CA LEU A 364 -7.45 -7.63 -19.23
C LEU A 364 -7.07 -6.95 -20.55
N LYS A 365 -7.98 -6.14 -21.08
CA LYS A 365 -7.80 -5.42 -22.35
C LYS A 365 -7.54 -3.93 -22.18
N ILE A 366 -7.78 -3.42 -20.97
CA ILE A 366 -7.65 -2.00 -20.67
C ILE A 366 -6.84 -1.76 -19.40
N LEU A 367 -6.09 -0.67 -19.39
CA LEU A 367 -5.36 -0.20 -18.24
C LEU A 367 -6.28 0.64 -17.35
N LEU A 368 -6.31 0.33 -16.06
CA LEU A 368 -7.18 0.99 -15.08
C LEU A 368 -6.45 2.12 -14.37
N SER A 369 -7.12 3.26 -14.18
CA SER A 369 -6.69 4.38 -13.32
C SER A 369 -5.33 5.00 -13.68
N HIS A 370 -5.00 5.02 -14.97
CA HIS A 370 -3.79 5.66 -15.51
C HIS A 370 -4.12 7.01 -16.16
N GLU A 371 -4.41 7.98 -15.31
CA GLU A 371 -4.73 9.36 -15.68
C GLU A 371 -3.90 10.32 -14.82
N ALA A 372 -3.23 11.27 -15.47
CA ALA A 372 -2.42 12.27 -14.80
C ALA A 372 -3.28 13.34 -14.10
N ARG A 373 -2.69 14.01 -13.11
CA ARG A 373 -3.32 15.19 -12.49
C ARG A 373 -3.00 16.45 -13.30
N SER A 374 -3.87 17.45 -13.13
CA SER A 374 -3.57 18.80 -13.59
C SER A 374 -2.68 19.52 -12.59
N HIS A 375 -1.75 20.33 -13.10
CA HIS A 375 -0.81 21.10 -12.29
C HIS A 375 -0.77 22.58 -12.72
N MET A 376 -0.27 23.43 -11.83
CA MET A 376 -0.06 24.84 -12.15
C MET A 376 1.13 24.98 -13.10
N LYS A 377 1.11 25.96 -14.01
CA LYS A 377 2.18 26.22 -14.98
C LYS A 377 3.59 26.17 -14.38
N SER A 378 3.79 26.84 -13.25
CA SER A 378 5.11 26.86 -12.58
C SER A 378 5.54 25.49 -12.04
N ASP A 379 4.61 24.61 -11.69
CA ASP A 379 4.96 23.25 -11.26
C ASP A 379 5.41 22.37 -12.42
N LEU A 380 4.86 22.57 -13.63
CA LEU A 380 5.32 21.85 -14.82
C LEU A 380 6.79 22.17 -15.09
N GLN A 381 7.17 23.45 -15.02
CA GLN A 381 8.56 23.89 -15.17
C GLN A 381 9.46 23.30 -14.07
N ARG A 382 8.97 23.21 -12.82
CA ARG A 382 9.68 22.54 -11.72
C ARG A 382 9.85 21.05 -11.99
N TYR A 383 8.83 20.38 -12.53
CA TYR A 383 8.89 18.95 -12.82
C TYR A 383 9.86 18.65 -13.95
N LEU A 384 9.85 19.46 -15.02
CA LEU A 384 10.83 19.38 -16.11
C LEU A 384 12.25 19.51 -15.57
N PHE A 385 12.52 20.57 -14.81
CA PHE A 385 13.82 20.75 -14.16
C PHE A 385 14.17 19.58 -13.25
N SER A 386 13.23 19.12 -12.43
CA SER A 386 13.52 18.10 -11.41
C SER A 386 13.86 16.74 -12.02
N SER A 387 13.08 16.32 -13.01
CA SER A 387 13.27 15.04 -13.70
C SER A 387 14.57 15.03 -14.53
N ILE A 388 14.90 16.13 -15.21
CA ILE A 388 16.18 16.26 -15.92
C ILE A 388 17.36 16.30 -14.93
N PHE A 389 17.24 17.05 -13.83
CA PHE A 389 18.25 17.03 -12.78
C PHE A 389 18.48 15.61 -12.24
N ALA A 390 17.40 14.87 -12.01
CA ALA A 390 17.47 13.48 -11.57
C ALA A 390 18.13 12.56 -12.59
N GLN A 391 17.89 12.74 -13.89
CA GLN A 391 18.57 11.97 -14.95
C GLN A 391 20.07 12.30 -15.04
N VAL A 392 20.44 13.57 -14.94
CA VAL A 392 21.84 14.02 -15.10
C VAL A 392 22.70 13.67 -13.88
N TYR A 393 22.16 13.78 -12.67
CA TYR A 393 22.92 13.61 -11.44
C TYR A 393 22.63 12.32 -10.67
N ASP A 394 21.70 11.49 -11.16
CA ASP A 394 21.22 10.26 -10.50
C ASP A 394 20.72 10.48 -9.05
N ILE A 395 20.26 11.71 -8.75
CA ILE A 395 19.69 12.10 -7.46
C ILE A 395 18.52 13.05 -7.65
N SER A 396 17.48 12.91 -6.83
CA SER A 396 16.40 13.90 -6.82
C SER A 396 16.90 15.25 -6.27
N PRO A 397 16.55 16.39 -6.88
CA PRO A 397 16.97 17.69 -6.37
C PRO A 397 16.33 18.00 -5.01
N LYS A 398 17.05 18.76 -4.20
CA LYS A 398 16.52 19.48 -3.04
C LYS A 398 16.24 20.93 -3.42
N LEU A 399 15.45 21.66 -2.63
CA LEU A 399 15.17 23.08 -2.85
C LEU A 399 16.44 23.94 -2.97
N SER A 400 17.54 23.56 -2.32
CA SER A 400 18.84 24.22 -2.47
C SER A 400 19.46 24.09 -3.86
N ASN A 401 19.02 23.12 -4.67
CA ASN A 401 19.46 22.91 -6.04
C ASN A 401 18.62 23.69 -7.06
N PHE A 402 17.47 24.24 -6.66
CA PHE A 402 16.59 24.96 -7.59
C PHE A 402 17.11 26.36 -7.87
N PRO A 403 17.08 26.81 -9.14
CA PRO A 403 17.19 28.22 -9.48
C PRO A 403 16.15 29.06 -8.74
N LYS A 404 16.50 30.31 -8.43
CA LYS A 404 15.65 31.22 -7.64
C LYS A 404 14.25 31.38 -8.24
N GLU A 405 14.17 31.43 -9.56
CA GLU A 405 12.95 31.59 -10.35
C GLU A 405 12.01 30.38 -10.27
N LEU A 406 12.57 29.18 -10.04
CA LEU A 406 11.80 27.95 -9.89
C LEU A 406 11.43 27.65 -8.43
N LEU A 407 11.91 28.43 -7.46
CA LEU A 407 11.50 28.24 -6.06
C LEU A 407 9.99 28.51 -5.88
N PRO A 408 9.28 27.70 -5.09
CA PRO A 408 7.85 27.91 -4.84
C PRO A 408 7.63 29.14 -3.96
N ALA A 409 6.61 29.96 -4.22
CA ALA A 409 6.27 31.10 -3.37
C ALA A 409 5.57 30.67 -2.07
N HIS A 410 6.34 30.20 -1.07
CA HIS A 410 5.84 29.71 0.21
C HIS A 410 6.50 30.41 1.42
N LYS A 411 5.78 30.53 2.54
CA LYS A 411 6.30 31.18 3.76
C LYS A 411 7.54 30.52 4.38
N ASN A 412 7.81 29.25 4.05
CA ASN A 412 8.86 28.43 4.67
C ASN A 412 10.04 28.11 3.70
N ILE A 413 10.19 28.82 2.58
CA ILE A 413 11.25 28.54 1.58
C ILE A 413 12.64 28.61 2.21
N THR A 414 12.90 29.59 3.06
CA THR A 414 14.20 29.79 3.72
C THR A 414 14.58 28.62 4.64
N GLU A 415 13.59 28.05 5.36
CA GLU A 415 13.76 26.81 6.13
C GLU A 415 13.92 25.58 5.22
N GLY A 416 13.30 25.57 4.04
CA GLY A 416 13.44 24.49 3.06
C GLY A 416 14.78 24.46 2.35
N ILE A 417 15.32 25.62 1.96
CA ILE A 417 16.66 25.76 1.35
C ILE A 417 17.74 25.37 2.34
N SER A 418 17.59 25.74 3.62
CA SER A 418 18.53 25.36 4.69
C SER A 418 18.42 23.90 5.14
N GLY A 419 17.58 23.08 4.49
CA GLY A 419 17.49 21.65 4.73
C GLY A 419 16.64 21.24 5.93
N LYS A 420 15.85 22.14 6.52
CA LYS A 420 15.08 21.87 7.75
C LYS A 420 13.67 21.32 7.49
N LYS A 421 12.89 21.99 6.63
CA LYS A 421 11.48 21.61 6.37
C LYS A 421 11.17 21.57 4.88
N PHE A 422 10.63 20.45 4.40
CA PHE A 422 10.19 20.28 3.00
C PHE A 422 11.31 20.55 1.97
N SER A 423 12.56 20.30 2.33
CA SER A 423 13.71 20.48 1.42
C SER A 423 13.63 19.57 0.20
N ASP A 424 12.90 18.46 0.31
CA ASP A 424 12.68 17.44 -0.71
C ASP A 424 11.24 17.47 -1.27
N ARG A 425 10.59 18.65 -1.25
CA ARG A 425 9.19 18.81 -1.69
C ARG A 425 8.94 18.31 -3.12
N PHE A 426 9.86 18.59 -4.05
CA PHE A 426 9.78 18.20 -5.46
C PHE A 426 10.66 16.98 -5.68
N ARG A 427 10.14 15.80 -5.33
CA ARG A 427 10.91 14.57 -5.32
C ARG A 427 10.59 13.69 -6.53
N VAL A 428 11.63 13.39 -7.30
CA VAL A 428 11.59 12.45 -8.42
C VAL A 428 11.77 11.03 -7.90
N GLN A 429 10.94 10.12 -8.38
CA GLN A 429 11.08 8.69 -8.13
C GLN A 429 12.05 8.11 -9.17
N LEU A 430 13.35 8.00 -8.83
CA LEU A 430 14.41 7.61 -9.78
C LEU A 430 14.13 6.25 -10.42
N SER A 431 14.35 6.15 -11.74
CA SER A 431 14.02 4.96 -12.54
C SER A 431 14.73 3.70 -12.05
N ASN A 432 16.02 3.81 -11.69
CA ASN A 432 16.91 2.68 -11.42
C ASN A 432 16.99 2.28 -9.94
N THR A 433 16.10 2.83 -9.11
CA THR A 433 16.05 2.52 -7.67
C THR A 433 14.63 2.20 -7.24
N PRO A 434 14.40 1.54 -6.10
CA PRO A 434 13.06 1.43 -5.54
C PRO A 434 12.44 2.81 -5.29
N SER A 435 11.14 2.96 -5.50
CA SER A 435 10.44 4.20 -5.16
C SER A 435 10.53 4.52 -3.66
N THR A 436 10.30 5.77 -3.30
CA THR A 436 10.00 6.12 -1.90
C THR A 436 8.69 5.49 -1.44
N THR A 437 8.50 5.41 -0.12
CA THR A 437 7.23 4.91 0.44
C THR A 437 6.04 5.70 -0.13
N ILE A 438 5.13 5.00 -0.81
CA ILE A 438 3.84 5.57 -1.24
C ILE A 438 2.98 5.74 0.01
N THR A 439 2.74 6.99 0.38
CA THR A 439 1.88 7.35 1.52
C THR A 439 0.50 7.79 1.02
N SER A 440 -0.52 7.68 1.87
CA SER A 440 -1.86 8.17 1.54
C SER A 440 -1.92 9.70 1.35
N HIS A 441 -0.87 10.42 1.77
CA HIS A 441 -0.71 11.86 1.51
C HIS A 441 -0.47 12.21 0.04
N ILE A 442 -0.10 11.25 -0.83
CA ILE A 442 -0.02 11.47 -2.28
C ILE A 442 -1.32 12.04 -2.82
N SER A 443 -2.47 11.72 -2.22
CA SER A 443 -3.79 12.26 -2.57
C SER A 443 -3.85 13.79 -2.51
N LYS A 444 -3.06 14.42 -1.62
CA LYS A 444 -2.97 15.88 -1.42
C LYS A 444 -1.73 16.48 -2.04
N ASP A 445 -0.57 15.84 -1.85
CA ASP A 445 0.73 16.34 -2.30
C ASP A 445 1.36 15.37 -3.29
N GLY A 446 1.15 15.63 -4.59
CA GLY A 446 1.77 14.88 -5.67
C GLY A 446 3.22 15.28 -5.95
N HIS A 447 3.70 16.41 -5.40
CA HIS A 447 5.04 16.92 -5.71
C HIS A 447 6.16 16.02 -5.18
N TYR A 448 5.86 15.21 -4.17
CA TYR A 448 6.80 14.22 -3.63
C TYR A 448 6.97 12.97 -4.53
N TYR A 449 6.12 12.82 -5.56
CA TYR A 449 6.06 11.62 -6.38
C TYR A 449 6.09 12.02 -7.86
N ILE A 450 7.12 12.76 -8.28
CA ILE A 450 7.32 13.16 -9.68
C ILE A 450 7.81 11.95 -10.48
N HIS A 451 7.23 11.74 -11.67
CA HIS A 451 7.65 10.71 -12.61
C HIS A 451 9.07 11.00 -13.13
N TYR A 452 9.90 9.96 -13.32
CA TYR A 452 11.31 10.15 -13.71
C TYR A 452 11.50 10.62 -15.15
N ASP A 453 10.56 10.29 -16.04
CA ASP A 453 10.62 10.71 -17.44
C ASP A 453 10.25 12.19 -17.60
N PRO A 454 11.18 13.06 -18.04
CA PRO A 454 10.96 14.49 -18.15
C PRO A 454 9.98 14.88 -19.25
N SER A 455 9.76 14.02 -20.25
CA SER A 455 8.75 14.27 -21.29
C SER A 455 7.31 14.28 -20.73
N GLN A 456 7.10 13.67 -19.56
CA GLN A 456 5.78 13.47 -18.98
C GLN A 456 5.38 14.58 -18.00
N CYS A 457 6.35 15.28 -17.39
CA CYS A 457 6.16 16.45 -16.52
C CYS A 457 4.92 16.35 -15.59
N ARG A 458 4.85 15.29 -14.76
CA ARG A 458 3.69 14.97 -13.93
C ARG A 458 4.07 14.27 -12.62
N SER A 459 3.14 14.24 -11.67
CA SER A 459 3.20 13.28 -10.57
C SER A 459 2.75 11.89 -11.03
N LEU A 460 3.08 10.86 -10.24
CA LEU A 460 2.59 9.50 -10.45
C LEU A 460 1.05 9.46 -10.41
N THR A 461 0.49 8.59 -11.25
CA THR A 461 -0.91 8.20 -11.35
C THR A 461 -1.30 7.20 -10.26
N VAL A 462 -2.60 6.92 -10.13
CA VAL A 462 -3.07 5.87 -9.21
C VAL A 462 -2.53 4.51 -9.64
N ARG A 463 -2.55 4.19 -10.94
CA ARG A 463 -2.01 2.93 -11.49
C ARG A 463 -0.54 2.74 -11.17
N GLU A 464 0.29 3.75 -11.36
CA GLU A 464 1.71 3.67 -11.06
C GLU A 464 1.96 3.48 -9.56
N ALA A 465 1.26 4.24 -8.72
CA ALA A 465 1.32 4.05 -7.27
C ALA A 465 0.88 2.63 -6.86
N ALA A 466 -0.15 2.09 -7.51
CA ALA A 466 -0.65 0.74 -7.27
C ALA A 466 0.36 -0.34 -7.70
N ARG A 467 1.01 -0.20 -8.87
CA ARG A 467 2.09 -1.11 -9.31
C ARG A 467 3.33 -1.02 -8.42
N LEU A 468 3.72 0.17 -7.95
CA LEU A 468 4.80 0.31 -6.96
C LEU A 468 4.44 -0.31 -5.59
N GLN A 469 3.14 -0.39 -5.27
CA GLN A 469 2.60 -1.18 -4.16
C GLN A 469 2.33 -2.63 -4.56
N THR A 470 2.69 -3.11 -5.75
CA THR A 470 2.49 -4.48 -6.23
C THR A 470 1.02 -4.96 -6.29
N PHE A 471 0.06 -4.06 -6.52
CA PHE A 471 -1.31 -4.48 -6.83
C PHE A 471 -1.40 -4.98 -8.28
N PRO A 472 -2.08 -6.12 -8.55
CA PRO A 472 -2.34 -6.59 -9.90
C PRO A 472 -3.01 -5.56 -10.81
N ASP A 473 -2.86 -5.68 -12.13
CA ASP A 473 -3.44 -4.68 -13.05
C ASP A 473 -4.95 -4.74 -13.18
N ASN A 474 -5.53 -5.92 -12.93
CA ASN A 474 -6.98 -6.08 -12.84
C ASN A 474 -7.59 -5.56 -11.53
N TYR A 475 -6.77 -5.06 -10.60
CA TYR A 475 -7.26 -4.51 -9.34
C TYR A 475 -7.87 -3.12 -9.58
N LYS A 476 -9.20 -3.04 -9.50
CA LYS A 476 -9.98 -1.80 -9.65
C LYS A 476 -10.21 -1.17 -8.27
N PHE A 477 -9.74 0.06 -8.10
CA PHE A 477 -10.01 0.87 -6.91
C PHE A 477 -11.27 1.72 -7.13
N GLU A 478 -12.26 1.55 -6.27
CA GLU A 478 -13.51 2.30 -6.27
C GLU A 478 -13.39 3.64 -5.54
N GLY A 479 -14.38 4.51 -5.78
CA GLY A 479 -14.41 5.88 -5.26
C GLY A 479 -13.64 6.87 -6.15
N ASN A 480 -13.63 8.14 -5.71
CA ASN A 480 -12.96 9.21 -6.45
C ASN A 480 -11.43 9.06 -6.41
N ARG A 481 -10.74 9.79 -7.29
CA ARG A 481 -9.26 9.75 -7.41
C ARG A 481 -8.54 9.93 -6.08
N THR A 482 -8.99 10.86 -5.24
CA THR A 482 -8.41 11.11 -3.90
C THR A 482 -8.54 9.88 -3.01
N SER A 483 -9.71 9.25 -2.96
CA SER A 483 -9.95 8.00 -2.22
C SER A 483 -9.08 6.86 -2.75
N GLN A 484 -8.91 6.72 -4.07
CA GLN A 484 -8.05 5.68 -4.66
C GLN A 484 -6.59 5.84 -4.23
N TYR A 485 -6.06 7.07 -4.22
CA TYR A 485 -4.71 7.33 -3.70
C TYR A 485 -4.57 7.03 -2.20
N HIS A 486 -5.61 7.35 -1.40
CA HIS A 486 -5.63 7.00 0.02
C HIS A 486 -5.57 5.49 0.23
N GLN A 487 -6.39 4.74 -0.51
CA GLN A 487 -6.40 3.28 -0.50
C GLN A 487 -5.03 2.71 -0.80
N VAL A 488 -4.44 3.05 -1.95
CA VAL A 488 -3.11 2.57 -2.37
C VAL A 488 -2.03 2.90 -1.34
N GLY A 489 -2.01 4.13 -0.79
CA GLY A 489 -0.99 4.55 0.17
C GLY A 489 -1.09 3.88 1.54
N ASN A 490 -2.30 3.50 1.96
CA ASN A 490 -2.54 2.82 3.24
C ASN A 490 -2.26 1.31 3.18
N ALA A 491 -2.37 0.70 1.99
CA ALA A 491 -2.24 -0.74 1.83
C ALA A 491 -0.84 -1.31 2.16
N VAL A 492 -0.82 -2.61 2.44
CA VAL A 492 0.38 -3.46 2.40
C VAL A 492 0.59 -3.91 0.94
N PRO A 493 1.83 -3.97 0.43
CA PRO A 493 2.07 -4.50 -0.91
C PRO A 493 1.62 -5.96 -1.05
N PRO A 494 0.71 -6.31 -1.99
CA PRO A 494 0.22 -7.69 -2.12
C PRO A 494 1.31 -8.73 -2.37
N LEU A 495 2.36 -8.42 -3.14
CA LEU A 495 3.46 -9.37 -3.38
C LEU A 495 4.25 -9.64 -2.09
N LEU A 496 4.42 -8.64 -1.23
CA LEU A 496 5.05 -8.83 0.08
C LEU A 496 4.15 -9.70 0.95
N ALA A 497 2.85 -9.37 1.03
CA ALA A 497 1.88 -10.16 1.76
C ALA A 497 1.81 -11.62 1.27
N ASN A 498 1.98 -11.87 -0.02
CA ASN A 498 2.05 -13.20 -0.60
C ASN A 498 3.26 -14.01 -0.10
N LYS A 499 4.43 -13.37 -0.02
CA LYS A 499 5.64 -13.99 0.58
C LYS A 499 5.44 -14.32 2.06
N ILE A 500 4.75 -13.44 2.80
CA ILE A 500 4.37 -13.71 4.20
C ILE A 500 3.38 -14.88 4.28
N ALA A 501 2.40 -14.92 3.38
CA ALA A 501 1.41 -15.99 3.33
C ALA A 501 2.08 -17.35 3.11
N SER A 502 3.15 -17.43 2.31
CA SER A 502 3.92 -18.67 2.12
C SER A 502 4.52 -19.20 3.43
N ILE A 503 5.05 -18.32 4.28
CA ILE A 503 5.55 -18.67 5.61
C ILE A 503 4.40 -19.16 6.50
N VAL A 504 3.27 -18.45 6.50
CA VAL A 504 2.08 -18.85 7.28
C VAL A 504 1.56 -20.22 6.83
N PHE A 505 1.51 -20.46 5.52
CA PHE A 505 1.07 -21.73 4.95
C PHE A 505 1.95 -22.90 5.40
N ASP A 506 3.28 -22.74 5.36
CA ASP A 506 4.23 -23.76 5.86
C ASP A 506 3.94 -24.16 7.32
N ILE A 507 3.63 -23.17 8.18
CA ILE A 507 3.30 -23.41 9.59
C ILE A 507 1.98 -24.19 9.69
N LEU A 508 0.92 -23.75 9.01
CA LEU A 508 -0.39 -24.44 9.04
C LEU A 508 -0.31 -25.88 8.54
N GLU A 509 0.51 -26.17 7.52
CA GLU A 509 0.69 -27.52 6.98
C GLU A 509 1.49 -28.45 7.90
N ARG A 510 2.31 -27.87 8.78
CA ARG A 510 3.07 -28.57 9.82
C ARG A 510 2.31 -28.75 11.13
N MET A 511 1.20 -28.05 11.33
CA MET A 511 0.31 -28.28 12.48
C MET A 511 -0.31 -29.68 12.39
N GLU A 512 -0.25 -30.42 13.50
CA GLU A 512 -0.82 -31.76 13.67
C GLU A 512 -2.34 -31.75 13.79
#